data_AF-A0A151RFW9-F1
#
_entry.id   AF-A0A151RFW9-F1
#
_cell.length_a   1.000
_cell.length_b   1.000
_cell.length_c   1.000
_cell.angle_alpha   90.00
_cell.angle_beta   90.00
_cell.angle_gamma   90.00
#
_symmetry.space_group_name_H-M   'P 1'
#
loop_
_entity.id
_entity.type
_entity.pdbx_description
1 polymer ?
#
loop_
_entity_poly.entity_id
_entity_poly.type
_entity_poly.pdbx_seq_one_letter_code
_entity_poly.pdbx_strand_id
1 'polypeptide(L)'
;MITLLEDMNMDEESEKVAVELAAQGVIGKRVDEMESDFMMALDYMIQLAEKDQDDKQKSLLEVIKETVLSHLTKKCPPHVQVIGLLCRTPKKESRQELLRRVAAGGGVFKGENELKVHIPGANLNDIANQADDLLEVYIETLSIK
;
A
#
# COMPACT_ATOMS: atom_id res chain seq x y z
N MET A 1 -15.78 9.75 -29.06
CA MET A 1 -14.92 9.72 -27.86
C MET A 1 -15.22 10.94 -27.00
N ILE A 2 -15.22 12.15 -27.57
CA ILE A 2 -15.66 13.39 -26.90
C ILE A 2 -17.16 13.33 -26.52
N THR A 3 -18.03 12.89 -27.43
CA THR A 3 -19.46 12.67 -27.17
C THR A 3 -19.80 11.57 -26.16
N LEU A 4 -18.83 10.75 -25.73
CA LEU A 4 -19.00 9.72 -24.69
C LEU A 4 -18.68 10.26 -23.29
N LEU A 5 -18.01 11.42 -23.22
CA LEU A 5 -17.60 12.09 -21.97
C LEU A 5 -18.54 13.24 -21.59
N GLU A 6 -19.38 13.71 -22.52
CA GLU A 6 -20.27 14.87 -22.32
C GLU A 6 -21.52 14.57 -21.48
N ASP A 7 -21.89 13.29 -21.30
CA ASP A 7 -23.12 12.87 -20.59
C ASP A 7 -22.87 11.96 -19.36
N MET A 8 -21.63 11.86 -18.87
CA MET A 8 -21.38 11.18 -17.60
C MET A 8 -21.57 12.16 -16.45
N ASN A 9 -22.81 12.29 -15.98
CA ASN A 9 -23.07 12.81 -14.64
C ASN A 9 -22.49 11.79 -13.64
N MET A 10 -21.19 11.86 -13.40
CA MET A 10 -20.46 10.92 -12.55
C MET A 10 -20.93 11.11 -11.11
N ASP A 11 -21.46 10.05 -10.52
CA ASP A 11 -21.68 10.00 -9.08
C ASP A 11 -20.34 10.00 -8.33
N GLU A 12 -20.37 10.31 -7.03
CA GLU A 12 -19.16 10.41 -6.19
C GLU A 12 -18.31 9.11 -6.20
N GLU A 13 -18.94 7.95 -6.40
CA GLU A 13 -18.23 6.67 -6.48
C GLU A 13 -17.46 6.54 -7.80
N SER A 14 -18.08 6.93 -8.91
CA SER A 14 -17.46 6.97 -10.24
C SER A 14 -16.32 7.98 -10.30
N GLU A 15 -16.46 9.13 -9.62
CA GLU A 15 -15.40 10.13 -9.49
C GLU A 15 -14.18 9.57 -8.76
N LYS A 16 -14.39 8.88 -7.63
CA LYS A 16 -13.32 8.23 -6.88
C LYS A 16 -12.57 7.18 -7.74
N VAL A 17 -13.32 6.35 -8.48
CA VAL A 17 -12.73 5.33 -9.37
C VAL A 17 -11.93 5.98 -10.51
N ALA A 18 -12.42 7.07 -11.10
CA ALA A 18 -11.71 7.79 -12.15
C ALA A 18 -10.39 8.39 -11.63
N VAL A 19 -10.41 8.94 -10.41
CA VAL A 19 -9.22 9.47 -9.72
C VAL A 19 -8.21 8.36 -9.46
N GLU A 20 -8.64 7.21 -8.93
CA GLU A 20 -7.76 6.05 -8.70
C GLU A 20 -7.09 5.56 -9.99
N LEU A 21 -7.85 5.48 -11.09
CA LEU A 21 -7.33 5.07 -12.40
C LEU A 21 -6.33 6.08 -12.96
N ALA A 22 -6.62 7.37 -12.85
CA ALA A 22 -5.72 8.44 -13.27
C ALA A 22 -4.42 8.41 -12.45
N ALA A 23 -4.52 8.27 -11.13
CA ALA A 23 -3.39 8.14 -10.22
C ALA A 23 -2.52 6.94 -10.60
N GLN A 24 -3.10 5.76 -10.81
CA GLN A 24 -2.35 4.56 -11.23
C GLN A 24 -1.62 4.76 -12.56
N GLY A 25 -2.28 5.38 -13.55
CA GLY A 25 -1.72 5.61 -14.88
C GLY A 25 -0.55 6.61 -14.91
N VAL A 26 -0.57 7.62 -14.02
CA VAL A 26 0.46 8.66 -13.94
C VAL A 26 1.58 8.26 -12.98
N ILE A 27 1.24 7.86 -11.75
CA ILE A 27 2.20 7.53 -10.70
C ILE A 27 3.03 6.32 -11.11
N GLY A 28 2.39 5.30 -11.70
CA GLY A 28 3.10 4.09 -12.10
C GLY A 28 4.21 4.31 -13.13
N LYS A 29 4.22 5.45 -13.84
CA LYS A 29 5.25 5.81 -14.81
C LYS A 29 6.40 6.64 -14.22
N ARG A 30 6.18 7.28 -13.07
CA ARG A 30 7.07 8.32 -12.53
C ARG A 30 7.57 8.04 -11.12
N VAL A 31 7.03 7.04 -10.43
CA VAL A 31 7.37 6.78 -9.02
C VAL A 31 8.84 6.40 -8.81
N ASP A 32 9.49 5.82 -9.82
CA ASP A 32 10.94 5.54 -9.76
C ASP A 32 11.80 6.81 -9.86
N GLU A 33 11.22 7.90 -10.37
CA GLU A 33 11.86 9.20 -10.51
C GLU A 33 11.57 10.10 -9.30
N MET A 34 10.73 9.64 -8.36
CA MET A 34 10.37 10.39 -7.16
C MET A 34 11.50 10.35 -6.12
N GLU A 35 11.74 11.49 -5.49
CA GLU A 35 12.72 11.62 -4.41
C GLU A 35 12.30 10.82 -3.17
N SER A 36 13.27 10.38 -2.36
CA SER A 36 13.04 9.60 -1.13
C SER A 36 12.07 10.28 -0.16
N ASP A 37 12.05 11.61 -0.18
CA ASP A 37 11.32 12.44 0.78
C ASP A 37 9.87 12.68 0.33
N PHE A 38 9.49 12.23 -0.87
CA PHE A 38 8.16 12.41 -1.44
C PHE A 38 7.05 11.84 -0.54
N MET A 39 7.27 10.66 0.05
CA MET A 39 6.31 10.04 0.97
C MET A 39 6.13 10.87 2.24
N MET A 40 7.21 11.47 2.75
CA MET A 40 7.17 12.35 3.93
C MET A 40 6.41 13.66 3.61
N ALA A 41 6.63 14.22 2.41
CA ALA A 41 5.89 15.38 1.96
C ALA A 41 4.38 15.08 1.80
N LEU A 42 4.02 13.92 1.23
CA LEU A 42 2.64 13.46 1.16
C LEU A 42 2.00 13.33 2.55
N ASP A 43 2.70 12.70 3.50
CA ASP A 43 2.22 12.55 4.87
C ASP A 43 1.98 13.91 5.54
N TYR A 44 2.87 14.87 5.33
CA TYR A 44 2.70 16.23 5.82
C TYR A 44 1.49 16.93 5.19
N MET A 45 1.29 16.78 3.87
CA MET A 45 0.14 17.37 3.18
C MET A 45 -1.19 16.76 3.65
N ILE A 46 -1.24 15.46 3.94
CA ILE A 46 -2.42 14.79 4.51
C ILE A 46 -2.74 15.36 5.90
N GLN A 47 -1.72 15.51 6.75
CA GLN A 47 -1.89 16.10 8.09
C GLN A 47 -2.39 17.56 8.02
N LEU A 48 -1.90 18.33 7.05
CA LEU A 48 -2.35 19.70 6.84
C LEU A 48 -3.82 19.75 6.40
N ALA A 49 -4.20 18.93 5.43
CA ALA A 49 -5.60 18.82 4.98
C ALA A 49 -6.54 18.39 6.11
N GLU A 50 -6.10 17.47 6.97
CA GLU A 50 -6.86 17.06 8.16
C GLU A 50 -7.03 18.21 9.17
N LYS A 51 -5.97 19.00 9.40
CA LYS A 51 -6.02 20.17 10.28
C LYS A 51 -6.96 21.26 9.75
N ASP A 52 -6.98 21.44 8.44
CA ASP A 52 -7.81 22.43 7.76
C ASP A 52 -9.25 21.93 7.51
N GLN A 53 -9.57 20.71 7.94
CA GLN A 53 -10.87 20.03 7.72
C GLN A 53 -11.26 19.94 6.23
N ASP A 54 -10.27 19.84 5.34
CA ASP A 54 -10.49 19.62 3.91
C ASP A 54 -10.53 18.11 3.61
N ASP A 55 -11.68 17.49 3.86
CA ASP A 55 -11.90 16.06 3.66
C ASP A 55 -11.70 15.62 2.18
N LYS A 56 -11.97 16.52 1.23
CA LYS A 56 -11.78 16.24 -0.21
C LYS A 56 -10.31 16.19 -0.56
N GLN A 57 -9.52 17.17 -0.11
CA GLN A 57 -8.08 17.16 -0.33
C GLN A 57 -7.41 15.99 0.39
N LYS A 58 -7.82 15.70 1.62
CA LYS A 58 -7.32 14.57 2.40
C LYS A 58 -7.54 13.25 1.68
N SER A 59 -8.78 12.97 1.25
CA SER A 59 -9.11 11.72 0.57
C SER A 59 -8.36 11.53 -0.76
N LEU A 60 -8.16 12.61 -1.53
CA LEU A 60 -7.35 12.57 -2.76
C LEU A 60 -5.88 12.22 -2.45
N LEU A 61 -5.29 12.85 -1.44
CA LEU A 61 -3.90 12.60 -1.05
C LEU A 61 -3.69 11.19 -0.50
N GLU A 62 -4.67 10.65 0.23
CA GLU A 62 -4.66 9.27 0.70
C GLU A 62 -4.69 8.27 -0.48
N VAL A 63 -5.52 8.51 -1.50
CA VAL A 63 -5.55 7.69 -2.72
C VAL A 63 -4.19 7.72 -3.45
N ILE A 64 -3.57 8.90 -3.57
CA ILE A 64 -2.24 9.06 -4.17
C ILE A 64 -1.21 8.27 -3.36
N LYS A 65 -1.19 8.43 -2.03
CA LYS A 65 -0.29 7.73 -1.12
C LYS A 65 -0.43 6.21 -1.24
N GLU A 66 -1.65 5.68 -1.22
CA GLU A 66 -1.89 4.25 -1.40
C GLU A 66 -1.42 3.75 -2.77
N THR A 67 -1.64 4.53 -3.83
CA THR A 67 -1.21 4.18 -5.19
C THR A 67 0.32 4.09 -5.29
N VAL A 68 1.03 5.06 -4.71
CA VAL A 68 2.51 5.08 -4.65
C VAL A 68 3.03 3.88 -3.88
N LEU A 69 2.50 3.64 -2.66
CA LEU A 69 2.88 2.50 -1.83
C LEU A 69 2.62 1.17 -2.53
N SER A 70 1.48 1.02 -3.21
CA SER A 70 1.13 -0.17 -3.98
C SER A 70 2.13 -0.43 -5.10
N HIS A 71 2.57 0.62 -5.81
CA HIS A 71 3.57 0.47 -6.87
C HIS A 71 4.94 0.10 -6.31
N LEU A 72 5.40 0.77 -5.26
CA LEU A 72 6.68 0.48 -4.62
C LEU A 72 6.70 -0.95 -4.05
N THR A 73 5.62 -1.37 -3.39
CA THR A 73 5.50 -2.71 -2.81
C THR A 73 5.65 -3.81 -3.87
N LYS A 74 5.11 -3.62 -5.08
CA LYS A 74 5.24 -4.60 -6.18
C LYS A 74 6.70 -4.82 -6.63
N LYS A 75 7.59 -3.87 -6.38
CA LYS A 75 9.02 -3.97 -6.73
C LYS A 75 9.89 -4.58 -5.64
N CYS A 76 9.38 -4.63 -4.41
CA CYS A 76 10.09 -5.26 -3.32
C CYS A 76 10.24 -6.77 -3.57
N PRO A 77 11.31 -7.41 -3.08
CA PRO A 77 11.42 -8.86 -3.11
C PRO A 77 10.21 -9.55 -2.44
N PRO A 78 9.83 -10.77 -2.87
CA PRO A 78 8.65 -11.48 -2.35
C PRO A 78 8.59 -11.58 -0.82
N HIS A 79 9.72 -11.84 -0.15
CA HIS A 79 9.77 -11.94 1.31
C HIS A 79 9.45 -10.60 2.00
N VAL A 80 9.93 -9.47 1.45
CA VAL A 80 9.63 -8.12 1.97
C VAL A 80 8.14 -7.79 1.80
N GLN A 81 7.55 -8.15 0.65
CA GLN A 81 6.11 -7.96 0.42
C GLN A 81 5.27 -8.75 1.44
N VAL A 82 5.64 -10.01 1.69
CA VAL A 82 4.97 -10.87 2.68
C VAL A 82 5.06 -10.29 4.09
N ILE A 83 6.23 -9.80 4.49
CA ILE A 83 6.41 -9.12 5.78
C ILE A 83 5.49 -7.91 5.90
N GLY A 84 5.44 -7.06 4.88
CA GLY A 84 4.54 -5.89 4.87
C GLY A 84 3.07 -6.27 5.06
N LEU A 85 2.62 -7.38 4.46
CA LEU A 85 1.27 -7.90 4.66
C LEU A 85 1.05 -8.46 6.07
N LEU A 86 2.04 -9.16 6.63
CA LEU A 86 1.98 -9.68 8.00
C LEU A 86 1.86 -8.57 9.04
N CYS A 87 2.62 -7.48 8.88
CA CYS A 87 2.56 -6.31 9.75
C CYS A 87 1.18 -5.62 9.73
N ARG A 88 0.46 -5.68 8.61
CA ARG A 88 -0.87 -5.09 8.43
C ARG A 88 -2.03 -6.05 8.72
N THR A 89 -1.73 -7.29 9.11
CA THR A 89 -2.74 -8.32 9.42
C THR A 89 -2.81 -8.53 10.93
N PRO A 90 -3.78 -7.96 11.66
CA PRO A 90 -3.77 -7.94 13.13
C PRO A 90 -4.20 -9.28 13.76
N LYS A 91 -5.08 -10.04 13.11
CA LYS A 91 -5.50 -11.37 13.58
C LYS A 91 -4.43 -12.43 13.37
N LYS A 92 -4.16 -13.21 14.42
CA LYS A 92 -3.16 -14.28 14.42
C LYS A 92 -3.51 -15.37 13.41
N GLU A 93 -4.77 -15.78 13.37
CA GLU A 93 -5.28 -16.83 12.48
C GLU A 93 -5.12 -16.41 11.02
N SER A 94 -5.41 -15.14 10.72
CA SER A 94 -5.22 -14.55 9.39
C SER A 94 -3.75 -14.53 8.97
N ARG A 95 -2.82 -14.19 9.88
CA ARG A 95 -1.36 -14.29 9.61
C ARG A 95 -0.92 -15.73 9.33
N GLN A 96 -1.46 -16.70 10.05
CA GLN A 96 -1.13 -18.12 9.83
C GLN A 96 -1.63 -18.60 8.47
N GLU A 97 -2.86 -18.25 8.08
CA GLU A 97 -3.40 -18.57 6.76
C GLU A 97 -2.58 -17.90 5.64
N LEU A 98 -2.17 -16.65 5.84
CA LEU A 98 -1.28 -15.95 4.93
C LEU A 98 0.03 -16.72 4.74
N LEU A 99 0.72 -17.09 5.82
CA LEU A 99 1.98 -17.86 5.77
C LEU A 99 1.81 -19.23 5.10
N ARG A 100 0.68 -19.92 5.34
CA ARG A 100 0.38 -21.19 4.67
C ARG A 100 0.28 -21.01 3.15
N ARG A 101 -0.37 -19.94 2.68
CA ARG A 101 -0.46 -19.63 1.26
C ARG A 101 0.91 -19.31 0.67
N VAL A 102 1.72 -18.52 1.37
CA VAL A 102 3.10 -18.23 0.95
C VAL A 102 3.89 -19.52 0.76
N ALA A 103 3.85 -20.43 1.74
CA ALA A 103 4.53 -21.72 1.69
C ALA A 103 4.00 -22.63 0.56
N ALA A 104 2.73 -22.48 0.18
CA ALA A 104 2.11 -23.17 -0.94
C ALA A 104 2.38 -22.52 -2.32
N GLY A 105 3.20 -21.46 -2.38
CA GLY A 105 3.55 -20.77 -3.63
C GLY A 105 2.79 -19.46 -3.89
N GLY A 106 2.03 -18.97 -2.91
CA GLY A 106 1.28 -17.70 -2.98
C GLY A 106 -0.21 -17.89 -3.28
N GLY A 107 -0.84 -16.83 -3.81
CA GLY A 107 -2.24 -16.83 -4.24
C GLY A 107 -3.05 -15.65 -3.73
N VAL A 108 -4.37 -15.71 -3.85
CA VAL A 108 -5.26 -14.60 -3.46
C VAL A 108 -5.66 -14.73 -1.99
N PHE A 109 -5.44 -13.71 -1.18
CA PHE A 109 -5.84 -13.68 0.23
C PHE A 109 -6.89 -12.60 0.46
N LYS A 110 -7.92 -12.94 1.24
CA LYS A 110 -8.96 -12.00 1.64
C LYS A 110 -8.55 -11.40 2.98
N GLY A 111 -8.14 -10.14 2.96
CA GLY A 111 -7.84 -9.39 4.18
C GLY A 111 -9.09 -9.04 4.98
N GLU A 112 -8.92 -8.35 6.10
CA GLU A 112 -10.03 -8.01 7.00
C GLU A 112 -11.08 -7.08 6.37
N ASN A 113 -10.66 -6.18 5.48
CA ASN A 113 -11.56 -5.24 4.79
C ASN A 113 -12.24 -5.88 3.56
N GLU A 114 -12.32 -7.20 3.50
CA GLU A 114 -12.72 -7.99 2.32
C GLU A 114 -11.88 -7.79 1.05
N LEU A 115 -10.88 -6.90 1.10
CA LEU A 115 -9.97 -6.61 0.00
C LEU A 115 -9.17 -7.87 -0.34
N LYS A 116 -9.27 -8.29 -1.61
CA LYS A 116 -8.48 -9.40 -2.15
C LYS A 116 -7.09 -8.90 -2.52
N VAL A 117 -6.09 -9.45 -1.86
CA VAL A 117 -4.67 -9.11 -2.09
C VAL A 117 -3.96 -10.32 -2.66
N HIS A 118 -3.13 -10.11 -3.67
CA HIS A 118 -2.26 -11.15 -4.20
C HIS A 118 -1.03 -11.31 -3.29
N ILE A 119 -0.82 -12.51 -2.79
CA ILE A 119 0.35 -12.90 -2.00
C ILE A 119 1.35 -13.59 -2.95
N PRO A 120 2.61 -13.14 -3.00
CA PRO A 120 3.64 -13.86 -3.72
C PRO A 120 4.09 -15.13 -2.94
N GLY A 121 4.53 -16.15 -3.66
CA GLY A 121 5.29 -17.25 -3.06
C GLY A 121 6.67 -16.76 -2.61
N ALA A 122 7.12 -17.18 -1.42
CA ALA A 122 8.42 -16.80 -0.87
C ALA A 122 8.94 -17.89 0.08
N ASN A 123 10.25 -17.96 0.24
CA ASN A 123 10.87 -18.88 1.19
C ASN A 123 10.65 -18.37 2.62
N LEU A 124 10.14 -19.25 3.50
CA LEU A 124 9.88 -18.90 4.90
C LEU A 124 11.15 -18.51 5.66
N ASN A 125 12.32 -19.03 5.28
CA ASN A 125 13.60 -18.65 5.90
C ASN A 125 13.97 -17.22 5.55
N ASP A 126 13.79 -16.80 4.30
CA ASP A 126 14.06 -15.42 3.88
C ASP A 126 13.11 -14.44 4.58
N ILE A 127 11.85 -14.84 4.79
CA ILE A 127 10.88 -14.07 5.56
C ILE A 127 11.30 -13.96 7.03
N ALA A 128 11.75 -15.06 7.64
CA ALA A 128 12.20 -15.07 9.04
C ALA A 128 13.41 -14.14 9.23
N ASN A 129 14.43 -14.28 8.39
CA ASN A 129 15.61 -13.41 8.42
C ASN A 129 15.22 -11.93 8.26
N GLN A 130 14.34 -11.61 7.30
CA GLN A 130 13.89 -10.24 7.09
C GLN A 130 13.11 -9.69 8.30
N ALA A 131 12.36 -10.54 9.00
CA ALA A 131 11.65 -10.15 10.22
C ALA A 131 12.62 -9.85 11.36
N ASP A 132 13.67 -10.67 11.50
CA ASP A 132 14.71 -10.49 12.53
C ASP A 132 15.48 -9.19 12.27
N ASP A 133 15.87 -8.90 11.03
CA ASP A 133 16.53 -7.64 10.65
C ASP A 133 15.69 -6.42 11.05
N LEU A 134 14.37 -6.47 10.85
CA LEU A 134 13.45 -5.38 11.23
C LEU A 134 13.34 -5.22 12.75
N LEU A 135 13.32 -6.33 13.49
CA LEU A 135 13.29 -6.30 14.95
C LEU A 135 14.59 -5.74 15.52
N GLU A 136 15.73 -6.10 14.95
CA GLU A 136 17.04 -5.57 15.32
C GLU A 136 17.08 -4.05 15.18
N VAL A 137 16.71 -3.53 14.00
CA VAL A 137 16.61 -2.07 13.75
C VAL A 137 15.67 -1.39 14.76
N TYR A 138 14.52 -2.00 15.05
CA TYR A 138 13.56 -1.44 16.01
C TYR A 138 14.12 -1.39 17.44
N ILE A 139 14.84 -2.44 17.87
CA ILE A 139 15.50 -2.52 19.18
C ILE A 139 16.64 -1.50 19.29
N GLU A 140 17.46 -1.35 18.26
CA GLU A 140 18.53 -0.35 18.21
C GLU A 140 17.96 1.07 18.33
N THR A 141 16.90 1.37 17.58
CA THR A 141 16.24 2.68 17.60
C THR A 141 15.65 3.01 18.98
N LEU A 142 15.16 2.00 19.70
CA LEU A 142 14.65 2.16 21.06
C LEU A 142 15.75 2.27 22.12
N SER A 143 16.92 1.64 21.89
CA SER A 143 18.05 1.68 22.82
C SER A 143 18.85 2.99 22.78
N ILE A 144 18.60 3.83 21.78
CA ILE A 144 19.20 5.17 21.61
C ILE A 144 18.32 6.28 22.23
N LYS A 145 17.11 5.95 22.71
CA LYS A 145 16.24 6.85 23.48
C LYS A 145 16.35 6.60 24.99
#